data_AF-A0A957F2J6-F1
#
_entry.id   AF-A0A957F2J6-F1
#
_cell.length_a   1.000
_cell.length_b   1.000
_cell.length_c   1.000
_cell.angle_alpha   90.00
_cell.angle_beta   90.00
_cell.angle_gamma   90.00
#
_symmetry.space_group_name_H-M   'P 1'
#
loop_
_entity.id
_entity.type
_entity.pdbx_description
1 polymer ?
#
loop_
_entity_poly.entity_id
_entity_poly.type
_entity_poly.pdbx_seq_one_letter_code
_entity_poly.pdbx_strand_id
1 'polypeptide(L)'
;MLKSDPSSALSPSWRSRIAAELQPARLLPALTMGTITGLMEIVLSVSFAALIFSGSLAPFVADGIGLALLGAAVSGTLVALLSSQPGILGGNQDTPAAILVVMATAMAHTLPPESTLVTVLATIALTTLLTGLFQVALGYFKLGSLVRFLPYPVVGGFLAGTGWLLATGAINLMVDFDPLAQPAALFQADVLLRWVPGLLFAGLLL
;
A
#
# COMPACT_ATOMS: atom_id res chain seq x y z
N MET A 1 -43.06 3.39 -33.54
CA MET A 1 -41.76 3.37 -34.24
C MET A 1 -40.96 4.57 -33.77
N LEU A 2 -40.22 4.43 -32.67
CA LEU A 2 -39.27 5.44 -32.20
C LEU A 2 -37.99 5.29 -33.02
N LYS A 3 -37.63 6.35 -33.74
CA LYS A 3 -36.42 6.44 -34.55
C LYS A 3 -35.24 6.45 -33.59
N SER A 4 -34.57 5.31 -33.43
CA SER A 4 -33.32 5.21 -32.67
C SER A 4 -32.28 6.09 -33.37
N ASP A 5 -31.87 7.16 -32.69
CA ASP A 5 -30.81 8.06 -33.11
C ASP A 5 -29.50 7.26 -33.31
N PRO A 6 -28.91 7.21 -34.52
CA PRO A 6 -27.68 6.45 -34.79
C PRO A 6 -26.42 7.05 -34.17
N SER A 7 -26.52 8.23 -33.52
CA SER A 7 -25.35 8.97 -33.02
C SER A 7 -24.83 8.52 -31.65
N SER A 8 -25.47 7.58 -30.96
CA SER A 8 -25.11 7.17 -29.60
C SER A 8 -24.06 6.03 -29.50
N ALA A 9 -23.35 5.68 -30.57
CA ALA A 9 -22.62 4.41 -30.65
C ALA A 9 -21.13 4.49 -31.06
N LEU A 10 -20.46 5.62 -30.91
CA LEU A 10 -18.99 5.69 -31.07
C LEU A 10 -18.35 6.12 -29.75
N SER A 11 -17.83 5.14 -28.99
CA SER A 11 -16.93 5.43 -27.88
C SER A 11 -15.81 6.34 -28.39
N PRO A 12 -15.48 7.45 -27.70
CA PRO A 12 -14.45 8.37 -28.15
C PRO A 12 -13.15 7.62 -28.45
N SER A 13 -12.58 7.84 -29.63
CA SER A 13 -11.29 7.26 -30.02
C SER A 13 -10.23 7.53 -28.95
N TRP A 14 -9.28 6.61 -28.74
CA TRP A 14 -8.23 6.77 -27.73
C TRP A 14 -7.48 8.11 -27.86
N ARG A 15 -7.31 8.62 -29.09
CA ARG A 15 -6.73 9.95 -29.38
C ARG A 15 -7.57 11.08 -28.81
N SER A 16 -8.89 11.01 -28.98
CA SER A 16 -9.81 12.03 -28.44
C SER A 16 -9.88 12.01 -26.91
N ARG A 17 -9.69 10.83 -26.27
CA ARG A 17 -9.57 10.73 -24.81
C ARG A 17 -8.30 11.41 -24.31
N ILE A 18 -7.14 11.10 -24.91
CA ILE A 18 -5.87 11.74 -24.54
C ILE A 18 -5.93 13.25 -24.79
N ALA A 19 -6.45 13.69 -25.94
CA ALA A 19 -6.60 15.11 -26.24
C ALA A 19 -7.52 15.84 -25.25
N ALA A 20 -8.55 15.17 -24.73
CA ALA A 20 -9.41 15.70 -23.68
C ALA A 20 -8.69 15.81 -22.33
N GLU A 21 -7.88 14.82 -21.95
CA GLU A 21 -7.07 14.88 -20.70
C GLU A 21 -5.99 15.96 -20.74
N LEU A 22 -5.44 16.26 -21.92
CA LEU A 22 -4.44 17.32 -22.11
C LEU A 22 -5.03 18.74 -22.13
N GLN A 23 -6.35 18.89 -21.99
CA GLN A 23 -6.96 20.22 -21.87
C GLN A 23 -6.49 20.90 -20.57
N PRO A 24 -6.09 22.19 -20.57
CA PRO A 24 -5.56 22.86 -19.38
C PRO A 24 -6.48 22.77 -18.15
N ALA A 25 -7.80 22.80 -18.37
CA ALA A 25 -8.81 22.68 -17.33
C ALA A 25 -8.81 21.31 -16.60
N ARG A 26 -8.26 20.26 -17.22
CA ARG A 26 -8.14 18.91 -16.63
C ARG A 26 -6.71 18.56 -16.25
N LEU A 27 -5.75 19.03 -17.05
CA LEU A 27 -4.34 18.77 -16.85
C LEU A 27 -3.84 19.34 -15.52
N LEU A 28 -4.24 20.56 -15.15
CA LEU A 28 -3.80 21.16 -13.89
C LEU A 28 -4.32 20.37 -12.67
N PRO A 29 -5.62 20.08 -12.53
CA PRO A 29 -6.11 19.19 -11.48
C PRO A 29 -5.46 17.80 -11.48
N ALA A 30 -5.24 17.19 -12.66
CA ALA A 30 -4.62 15.88 -12.77
C ALA A 30 -3.15 15.88 -12.30
N LEU A 31 -2.38 16.92 -12.65
CA LEU A 31 -1.00 17.08 -12.18
C LEU A 31 -0.96 17.34 -10.67
N THR A 32 -1.85 18.18 -10.14
CA THR A 32 -1.94 18.43 -8.70
C THR A 32 -2.27 17.15 -7.95
N MET A 33 -3.29 16.40 -8.40
CA MET A 33 -3.70 15.16 -7.76
C MET A 33 -2.62 14.07 -7.87
N GLY A 34 -2.01 13.92 -9.05
CA GLY A 34 -0.90 12.98 -9.26
C GLY A 34 0.33 13.33 -8.43
N THR A 35 0.64 14.61 -8.23
CA THR A 35 1.74 15.06 -7.36
C THR A 35 1.43 14.74 -5.90
N ILE A 36 0.22 15.06 -5.43
CA ILE A 36 -0.20 14.76 -4.05
C ILE A 36 -0.14 13.24 -3.81
N THR A 37 -0.74 12.45 -4.70
CA THR A 37 -0.71 10.98 -4.60
C THR A 37 0.72 10.44 -4.66
N GLY A 38 1.56 10.93 -5.56
CA GLY A 38 2.96 10.48 -5.66
C GLY A 38 3.77 10.78 -4.40
N LEU A 39 3.58 11.97 -3.81
CA LEU A 39 4.21 12.33 -2.53
C LEU A 39 3.72 11.43 -1.38
N MET A 40 2.41 11.20 -1.30
CA MET A 40 1.83 10.27 -0.31
C MET A 40 2.40 8.85 -0.48
N GLU A 41 2.52 8.38 -1.72
CA GLU A 41 3.02 7.04 -2.03
C GLU A 41 4.50 6.87 -1.66
N ILE A 42 5.32 7.92 -1.81
CA ILE A 42 6.71 7.90 -1.33
C ILE A 42 6.74 7.71 0.19
N VAL A 43 5.94 8.48 0.93
CA VAL A 43 5.87 8.38 2.39
C VAL A 43 5.41 6.99 2.83
N LEU A 44 4.37 6.45 2.18
CA LEU A 44 3.85 5.11 2.46
C LEU A 44 4.87 4.01 2.14
N SER A 45 5.54 4.10 0.99
CA SER A 45 6.56 3.14 0.56
C SER A 45 7.72 3.07 1.55
N VAL A 46 8.21 4.24 1.99
CA VAL A 46 9.27 4.33 3.00
C VAL A 46 8.81 3.74 4.33
N SER A 47 7.59 4.08 4.75
CA SER A 47 7.03 3.62 6.02
C SER A 47 6.84 2.10 6.06
N PHE A 48 6.23 1.52 5.02
CA PHE A 48 6.00 0.07 4.94
C PHE A 48 7.31 -0.70 4.80
N ALA A 49 8.26 -0.20 4.00
CA ALA A 49 9.58 -0.83 3.90
C ALA A 49 10.32 -0.79 5.25
N ALA A 50 10.27 0.33 5.98
CA ALA A 50 10.89 0.43 7.30
C ALA A 50 10.30 -0.58 8.29
N LEU A 51 8.98 -0.81 8.24
CA LEU A 51 8.33 -1.83 9.07
C LEU A 51 8.75 -3.26 8.68
N ILE A 52 8.74 -3.57 7.37
CA ILE A 52 9.06 -4.92 6.86
C ILE A 52 10.52 -5.28 7.11
N PHE A 53 11.43 -4.32 6.90
CA PHE A 53 12.87 -4.48 7.05
C PHE A 53 13.36 -3.93 8.40
N SER A 54 12.64 -4.25 9.48
CA SER A 54 13.02 -3.89 10.86
C SER A 54 13.82 -5.00 11.55
N GLY A 55 14.34 -4.74 12.74
CA GLY A 55 15.09 -5.72 13.54
C GLY A 55 16.35 -6.24 12.82
N SER A 56 16.46 -7.55 12.63
CA SER A 56 17.62 -8.16 11.96
C SER A 56 17.71 -7.84 10.46
N LEU A 57 16.62 -7.33 9.86
CA LEU A 57 16.58 -6.90 8.46
C LEU A 57 16.90 -5.39 8.29
N ALA A 58 17.06 -4.63 9.39
CA ALA A 58 17.37 -3.20 9.37
C ALA A 58 18.56 -2.80 8.48
N PRO A 59 19.65 -3.59 8.37
CA PRO A 59 20.74 -3.27 7.44
C PRO A 59 20.32 -3.17 5.96
N PHE A 60 19.20 -3.80 5.58
CA PHE A 60 18.69 -3.87 4.20
C PHE A 60 17.50 -2.93 3.96
N VAL A 61 17.19 -2.03 4.91
CA VAL A 61 16.03 -1.14 4.78
C VAL A 61 16.10 -0.26 3.54
N ALA A 62 17.29 0.19 3.14
CA ALA A 62 17.49 1.00 1.93
C ALA A 62 17.09 0.22 0.66
N ASP A 63 17.46 -1.06 0.58
CA ASP A 63 17.08 -1.94 -0.54
C ASP A 63 15.58 -2.16 -0.55
N GLY A 64 14.99 -2.40 0.63
CA GLY A 64 13.54 -2.53 0.80
C GLY A 64 12.76 -1.29 0.34
N ILE A 65 13.24 -0.09 0.69
CA ILE A 65 12.66 1.19 0.24
C ILE A 65 12.73 1.30 -1.29
N GLY A 66 13.89 0.98 -1.88
CA GLY A 66 14.08 1.00 -3.33
C GLY A 66 13.11 0.06 -4.06
N LEU A 67 12.93 -1.16 -3.54
CA LEU A 67 11.98 -2.14 -4.08
C LEU A 67 10.53 -1.68 -3.93
N ALA A 68 10.16 -1.12 -2.78
CA ALA A 68 8.81 -0.60 -2.54
C ALA A 68 8.47 0.57 -3.48
N LEU A 69 9.39 1.51 -3.66
CA LEU A 69 9.21 2.64 -4.58
C LEU A 69 9.12 2.19 -6.05
N LEU A 70 9.97 1.24 -6.45
CA LEU A 70 9.90 0.65 -7.78
C LEU A 70 8.57 -0.07 -8.01
N GLY A 71 8.13 -0.86 -7.03
CA GLY A 71 6.84 -1.56 -7.06
C GLY A 71 5.66 -0.60 -7.16
N ALA A 72 5.68 0.49 -6.39
CA ALA A 72 4.68 1.56 -6.47
C ALA A 72 4.66 2.25 -7.83
N ALA A 73 5.83 2.59 -8.38
CA ALA A 73 5.93 3.23 -9.70
C ALA A 73 5.40 2.32 -10.81
N VAL A 74 5.76 1.03 -10.79
CA VAL A 74 5.29 0.04 -11.77
C VAL A 74 3.79 -0.18 -11.64
N SER A 75 3.29 -0.44 -10.43
CA SER A 75 1.86 -0.69 -10.19
C SER A 75 1.00 0.54 -10.51
N GLY A 76 1.41 1.72 -10.08
CA GLY A 76 0.73 2.99 -10.39
C GLY A 76 0.68 3.26 -11.89
N THR A 77 1.78 3.01 -12.61
CA THR A 77 1.82 3.15 -14.08
C THR A 77 0.90 2.14 -14.77
N LEU A 78 0.95 0.87 -14.35
CA LEU A 78 0.07 -0.17 -14.92
C LEU A 78 -1.40 0.15 -14.66
N VAL A 79 -1.76 0.59 -13.46
CA VAL A 79 -3.13 0.98 -13.12
C VAL A 79 -3.56 2.21 -13.92
N ALA A 80 -2.71 3.24 -14.03
CA ALA A 80 -3.02 4.45 -14.79
C ALA A 80 -3.26 4.15 -16.28
N LEU A 81 -2.54 3.18 -16.86
CA LEU A 81 -2.65 2.83 -18.29
C LEU A 81 -3.73 1.79 -18.59
N LEU A 82 -3.96 0.84 -17.69
CA LEU A 82 -4.79 -0.35 -17.94
C LEU A 82 -6.15 -0.31 -17.23
N SER A 83 -6.34 0.55 -16.24
CA SER A 83 -7.61 0.63 -15.50
C SER A 83 -8.74 1.14 -16.38
N SER A 84 -9.89 0.47 -16.29
CA SER A 84 -11.15 0.91 -16.91
C SER A 84 -11.96 1.86 -16.03
N GLN A 85 -11.55 2.05 -14.77
CA GLN A 85 -12.30 2.81 -13.77
C GLN A 85 -11.56 4.13 -13.44
N PRO A 86 -12.20 5.30 -13.61
CA PRO A 86 -11.61 6.58 -13.27
C PRO A 86 -11.38 6.70 -11.76
N GLY A 87 -10.26 7.31 -11.37
CA GLY A 87 -9.92 7.59 -9.98
C GLY A 87 -9.33 6.42 -9.18
N ILE A 88 -9.04 5.28 -9.82
CA ILE A 88 -8.31 4.19 -9.16
C ILE A 88 -6.81 4.51 -9.15
N LEU A 89 -6.21 4.35 -7.97
CA LEU A 89 -4.78 4.54 -7.74
C LEU A 89 -4.15 3.17 -7.44
N GLY A 90 -3.06 2.87 -8.12
CA GLY A 90 -2.23 1.69 -7.86
C GLY A 90 -1.00 2.11 -7.04
N GLY A 91 -0.62 1.27 -6.07
CA GLY A 91 0.52 1.52 -5.21
C GLY A 91 0.65 0.45 -4.13
N ASN A 92 1.55 0.68 -3.20
CA ASN A 92 1.72 -0.12 -2.00
C ASN A 92 0.50 0.02 -1.10
N GLN A 93 0.10 -1.08 -0.47
CA GLN A 93 -1.11 -1.14 0.33
C GLN A 93 -0.76 -1.50 1.78
N ASP A 94 -1.41 -0.83 2.72
CA ASP A 94 -1.23 -0.96 4.17
C ASP A 94 -1.46 -2.38 4.69
N THR A 95 -2.51 -3.01 4.17
CA THR A 95 -2.98 -4.33 4.58
C THR A 95 -1.99 -5.43 4.21
N PRO A 96 -1.56 -5.58 2.93
CA PRO A 96 -0.45 -6.47 2.58
C PRO A 96 0.84 -6.16 3.35
N ALA A 97 1.18 -4.88 3.54
CA ALA A 97 2.38 -4.50 4.28
C ALA A 97 2.37 -5.06 5.71
N ALA A 98 1.25 -4.93 6.44
CA ALA A 98 1.11 -5.49 7.79
C ALA A 98 1.34 -7.01 7.82
N ILE A 99 0.83 -7.74 6.82
CA ILE A 99 1.02 -9.19 6.70
C ILE A 99 2.49 -9.51 6.40
N LEU A 100 3.14 -8.74 5.51
CA LEU A 100 4.55 -8.91 5.18
C LEU A 100 5.47 -8.65 6.39
N VAL A 101 5.13 -7.70 7.27
CA VAL A 101 5.85 -7.45 8.52
C VAL A 101 5.82 -8.68 9.43
N VAL A 102 4.64 -9.24 9.66
CA VAL A 102 4.47 -10.45 10.50
C VAL A 102 5.23 -11.63 9.90
N MET A 103 5.13 -11.81 8.59
CA MET A 103 5.85 -12.87 7.86
C MET A 103 7.37 -12.70 7.97
N ALA A 104 7.90 -11.52 7.67
CA ALA A 104 9.34 -11.24 7.71
C ALA A 104 9.89 -11.43 9.13
N THR A 105 9.16 -10.96 10.15
CA THR A 105 9.52 -11.15 11.56
C THR A 105 9.57 -12.64 11.94
N ALA A 106 8.54 -13.42 11.56
CA ALA A 106 8.51 -14.85 11.83
C ALA A 106 9.66 -15.61 11.12
N MET A 107 9.99 -15.23 9.89
CA MET A 107 11.10 -15.80 9.14
C MET A 107 12.45 -15.45 9.78
N ALA A 108 12.63 -14.22 10.23
CA ALA A 108 13.84 -13.77 10.92
C ALA A 108 14.09 -14.52 12.25
N HIS A 109 13.05 -15.02 12.90
CA HIS A 109 13.17 -15.84 14.11
C HIS A 109 13.48 -17.32 13.84
N THR A 110 13.22 -17.82 12.64
CA THR A 110 13.30 -19.26 12.32
C THR A 110 14.46 -19.60 11.39
N LEU A 111 14.93 -18.65 10.58
CA LEU A 111 15.98 -18.86 9.60
C LEU A 111 17.35 -18.36 10.09
N PRO A 112 18.44 -18.96 9.61
CA PRO A 112 19.78 -18.39 9.77
C PRO A 112 19.86 -16.97 9.17
N PRO A 113 20.60 -16.03 9.80
CA PRO A 113 20.72 -14.65 9.31
C PRO A 113 21.16 -14.54 7.84
N GLU A 114 22.08 -15.41 7.42
CA GLU A 114 22.65 -15.44 6.06
C GLU A 114 21.61 -15.74 4.97
N SER A 115 20.60 -16.57 5.28
CA SER A 115 19.54 -16.95 4.34
C SER A 115 18.26 -16.12 4.48
N THR A 116 18.13 -15.36 5.57
CA THR A 116 16.87 -14.69 5.94
C THR A 116 16.43 -13.69 4.87
N LEU A 117 17.32 -12.77 4.46
CA LEU A 117 17.00 -11.75 3.48
C LEU A 117 16.52 -12.34 2.15
N VAL A 118 17.30 -13.26 1.58
CA VAL A 118 17.00 -13.87 0.28
C VAL A 118 15.66 -14.61 0.35
N THR A 119 15.41 -15.33 1.44
CA THR A 119 14.15 -16.05 1.61
C THR A 119 12.97 -15.08 1.77
N VAL A 120 13.11 -14.01 2.56
CA VAL A 120 12.05 -12.99 2.71
C VAL A 120 11.73 -12.35 1.37
N LEU A 121 12.73 -11.92 0.61
CA LEU A 121 12.53 -11.33 -0.72
C LEU A 121 11.88 -12.31 -1.71
N ALA A 122 12.34 -13.57 -1.71
CA ALA A 122 11.75 -14.62 -2.54
C ALA A 122 10.28 -14.89 -2.17
N THR A 123 9.96 -14.91 -0.87
CA THR A 123 8.59 -15.09 -0.39
C THR A 123 7.72 -13.90 -0.75
N ILE A 124 8.20 -12.65 -0.61
CA ILE A 124 7.48 -11.45 -1.06
C ILE A 124 7.20 -11.54 -2.56
N ALA A 125 8.20 -11.85 -3.38
CA ALA A 125 8.04 -11.97 -4.83
C ALA A 125 7.04 -13.07 -5.22
N LEU A 126 7.19 -14.26 -4.63
CA LEU A 126 6.32 -15.40 -4.93
C LEU A 126 4.87 -15.13 -4.50
N THR A 127 4.65 -14.64 -3.29
CA THR A 127 3.30 -14.33 -2.79
C THR A 127 2.65 -13.20 -3.58
N THR A 128 3.41 -12.18 -4.00
CA THR A 128 2.94 -11.10 -4.88
C THR A 128 2.50 -11.64 -6.24
N LEU A 129 3.32 -12.48 -6.88
CA LEU A 129 2.99 -13.09 -8.17
C LEU A 129 1.76 -14.00 -8.08
N LEU A 130 1.69 -14.87 -7.08
CA LEU A 130 0.55 -15.76 -6.86
C LEU A 130 -0.72 -14.97 -6.57
N THR A 131 -0.63 -13.92 -5.75
CA THR A 131 -1.75 -13.02 -5.46
C THR A 131 -2.21 -12.29 -6.72
N GLY A 132 -1.29 -11.78 -7.52
CA GLY A 132 -1.61 -11.13 -8.80
C GLY A 132 -2.30 -12.08 -9.78
N LEU A 133 -1.79 -13.31 -9.94
CA LEU A 133 -2.39 -14.34 -10.77
C LEU A 133 -3.80 -14.71 -10.28
N PHE A 134 -3.97 -14.85 -8.96
CA PHE A 134 -5.26 -15.11 -8.34
C PHE A 134 -6.24 -13.96 -8.60
N GLN A 135 -5.82 -12.71 -8.44
CA GLN A 135 -6.67 -11.53 -8.73
C GLN A 135 -7.04 -11.45 -10.22
N VAL A 136 -6.12 -11.77 -11.13
CA VAL A 136 -6.42 -11.88 -12.57
C VAL A 136 -7.46 -12.97 -12.82
N ALA A 137 -7.35 -14.13 -12.19
CA ALA A 137 -8.36 -15.18 -12.29
C ALA A 137 -9.73 -14.71 -11.76
N LEU A 138 -9.78 -14.07 -10.59
CA LEU A 138 -11.02 -13.50 -10.04
C LEU A 138 -11.66 -12.48 -10.99
N GLY A 139 -10.84 -11.62 -11.61
CA GLY A 139 -11.28 -10.65 -12.63
C GLY A 139 -11.83 -11.34 -13.88
N TYR A 140 -11.13 -12.36 -14.38
CA TYR A 140 -11.54 -13.14 -15.55
C TYR A 140 -12.89 -13.85 -15.33
N PHE A 141 -13.09 -14.45 -14.15
CA PHE A 141 -14.36 -15.10 -13.76
C PHE A 141 -15.43 -14.12 -13.26
N LYS A 142 -15.16 -12.80 -13.26
CA LYS A 142 -16.08 -11.74 -12.79
C LYS A 142 -16.57 -11.93 -11.36
N LEU A 143 -15.72 -12.50 -10.50
CA LEU A 143 -16.04 -12.84 -9.11
C LEU A 143 -15.93 -11.63 -8.15
N GLY A 144 -15.60 -10.44 -8.65
CA GLY A 144 -15.55 -9.23 -7.82
C GLY A 144 -16.88 -8.90 -7.13
N SER A 145 -18.00 -9.37 -7.68
CA SER A 145 -19.32 -9.17 -7.06
C SER A 145 -19.52 -9.97 -5.77
N LEU A 146 -18.62 -10.91 -5.43
CA LEU A 146 -18.68 -11.67 -4.18
C LEU A 146 -18.39 -10.80 -2.94
N VAL A 147 -17.68 -9.68 -3.11
CA VAL A 147 -17.38 -8.74 -2.00
C VAL A 147 -18.64 -8.26 -1.30
N ARG A 148 -19.79 -8.19 -2.00
CA ARG A 148 -21.08 -7.78 -1.44
C ARG A 148 -21.63 -8.71 -0.35
N PHE A 149 -21.09 -9.94 -0.25
CA PHE A 149 -21.50 -10.93 0.75
C PHE A 149 -20.66 -10.87 2.02
N LEU A 150 -19.61 -10.04 2.07
CA LEU A 150 -18.80 -9.89 3.26
C LEU A 150 -19.61 -9.15 4.34
N PRO A 151 -19.83 -9.76 5.52
CA PRO A 151 -20.50 -9.09 6.61
C PRO A 151 -19.67 -7.89 7.09
N TYR A 152 -20.33 -6.78 7.43
CA TYR A 152 -19.68 -5.61 8.03
C TYR A 152 -18.78 -5.96 9.23
N PRO A 153 -19.15 -6.87 10.15
CA PRO A 153 -18.26 -7.27 11.24
C PRO A 153 -16.94 -7.89 10.80
N VAL A 154 -16.92 -8.62 9.68
CA VAL A 154 -15.68 -9.25 9.16
C VAL A 154 -14.73 -8.19 8.65
N VAL A 155 -15.24 -7.22 7.87
CA VAL A 155 -14.45 -6.09 7.39
C VAL A 155 -13.94 -5.24 8.55
N GLY A 156 -14.81 -4.95 9.53
CA GLY A 156 -14.45 -4.20 10.73
C GLY A 156 -13.36 -4.87 11.55
N GLY A 157 -13.48 -6.18 11.82
CA GLY A 157 -12.47 -6.94 12.55
C GLY A 157 -11.13 -7.02 11.84
N PHE A 158 -11.16 -7.21 10.50
CA PHE A 158 -9.95 -7.22 9.69
C PHE A 158 -9.21 -5.87 9.72
N LEU A 159 -9.93 -4.77 9.48
CA LEU A 159 -9.36 -3.42 9.52
C LEU A 159 -8.83 -3.04 10.91
N ALA A 160 -9.55 -3.44 11.97
CA ALA A 160 -9.08 -3.23 13.34
C ALA A 160 -7.78 -4.02 13.62
N GLY A 161 -7.69 -5.25 13.13
CA GLY A 161 -6.51 -6.09 13.26
C GLY A 161 -5.30 -5.55 12.50
N THR A 162 -5.47 -5.16 11.23
CA THR A 162 -4.37 -4.57 10.43
C THR A 162 -3.93 -3.23 11.01
N GLY A 163 -4.87 -2.38 11.44
CA GLY A 163 -4.57 -1.13 12.14
C GLY A 163 -3.77 -1.35 13.42
N TRP A 164 -4.13 -2.36 14.23
CA TRP A 164 -3.38 -2.72 15.43
C TRP A 164 -1.96 -3.20 15.13
N LEU A 165 -1.78 -4.03 14.10
CA LEU A 165 -0.45 -4.51 13.69
C LEU A 165 0.44 -3.36 13.21
N LEU A 166 -0.10 -2.45 12.41
CA LEU A 166 0.66 -1.28 11.92
C LEU A 166 1.00 -0.32 13.05
N ALA A 167 0.06 -0.06 13.97
CA ALA A 167 0.28 0.81 15.12
C ALA A 167 1.36 0.26 16.06
N THR A 168 1.27 -1.03 16.41
CA THR A 168 2.27 -1.67 17.29
C THR A 168 3.63 -1.80 16.61
N GLY A 169 3.67 -2.13 15.31
CA GLY A 169 4.90 -2.14 14.51
C GLY A 169 5.57 -0.76 14.43
N ALA A 170 4.80 0.30 14.20
CA ALA A 170 5.32 1.66 14.15
C ALA A 170 5.87 2.13 15.50
N ILE A 171 5.16 1.86 16.60
CA ILE A 171 5.64 2.19 17.94
C ILE A 171 6.93 1.44 18.24
N ASN A 172 6.98 0.13 17.97
CA ASN A 172 8.18 -0.69 18.17
C ASN A 172 9.39 -0.09 17.44
N LEU A 173 9.22 0.30 16.17
CA LEU A 173 10.24 0.94 15.35
C LEU A 173 10.73 2.30 15.92
N MET A 174 9.89 3.04 16.64
CA MET A 174 10.27 4.32 17.25
C MET A 174 11.03 4.16 18.57
N VAL A 175 10.71 3.11 19.34
CA VAL A 175 11.16 2.97 20.73
C VAL A 175 12.21 1.88 20.94
N ASP A 176 12.45 1.02 19.95
CA ASP A 176 13.40 -0.10 19.99
C ASP A 176 13.15 -1.10 21.14
N PHE A 177 11.90 -1.20 21.60
CA PHE A 177 11.44 -2.22 22.55
C PHE A 177 10.02 -2.69 22.22
N ASP A 178 9.62 -3.84 22.77
CA ASP A 178 8.25 -4.34 22.62
C ASP A 178 7.27 -3.55 23.50
N PRO A 179 6.37 -2.73 22.90
CA PRO A 179 5.43 -1.91 23.65
C PRO A 179 4.40 -2.72 24.44
N LEU A 180 4.14 -3.97 24.04
CA LEU A 180 3.19 -4.85 24.74
C LEU A 180 3.83 -5.51 25.96
N ALA A 181 5.13 -5.80 25.90
CA ALA A 181 5.88 -6.32 27.03
C ALA A 181 6.13 -5.24 28.09
N GLN A 182 6.32 -3.98 27.67
CA GLN A 182 6.70 -2.87 28.55
C GLN A 182 5.83 -1.62 28.33
N PRO A 183 4.50 -1.68 28.57
CA PRO A 183 3.60 -0.56 28.27
C PRO A 183 3.90 0.68 29.11
N ALA A 184 4.38 0.51 30.34
CA ALA A 184 4.76 1.63 31.21
C ALA A 184 5.96 2.43 30.68
N ALA A 185 6.85 1.78 29.92
CA ALA A 185 8.03 2.44 29.34
C ALA A 185 7.64 3.49 28.28
N LEU A 186 6.48 3.35 27.64
CA LEU A 186 5.98 4.32 26.65
C LEU A 186 5.72 5.72 27.24
N PHE A 187 5.49 5.80 28.55
CA PHE A 187 5.18 7.04 29.26
C PHE A 187 6.40 7.65 29.96
N GLN A 188 7.60 7.12 29.73
CA GLN A 188 8.83 7.72 30.21
C GLN A 188 9.13 9.02 29.43
N ALA A 189 9.74 9.99 30.10
CA ALA A 189 9.93 11.34 29.56
C ALA A 189 10.79 11.35 28.28
N ASP A 190 11.77 10.46 28.19
CA ASP A 190 12.63 10.26 27.02
C ASP A 190 11.86 9.66 25.83
N VAL A 191 10.96 8.71 26.10
CA VAL A 191 10.12 8.10 25.07
C VAL A 191 9.08 9.09 24.58
N LEU A 192 8.43 9.87 25.46
CA LEU A 192 7.43 10.89 25.10
C LEU A 192 7.94 11.90 24.07
N LEU A 193 9.22 12.29 24.15
CA LEU A 193 9.85 13.16 23.16
C LEU A 193 9.88 12.54 21.76
N ARG A 194 9.98 11.20 21.66
CA ARG A 194 9.94 10.48 20.37
C ARG A 194 8.55 10.49 19.73
N TRP A 195 7.47 10.71 20.48
CA TRP A 195 6.12 10.81 19.92
C TRP A 195 5.88 12.12 19.18
N VAL A 196 6.59 13.18 19.57
CA VAL A 196 6.35 14.55 19.09
C VAL A 196 6.38 14.65 17.56
N PRO A 197 7.39 14.11 16.84
CA PRO A 197 7.39 14.16 15.38
C PRO A 197 6.18 13.46 14.76
N GLY A 198 5.79 12.29 15.30
CA GLY A 198 4.64 11.53 14.82
C GLY A 198 3.32 12.25 15.05
N LEU A 199 3.12 12.83 16.24
CA LEU A 199 1.92 13.60 16.58
C LEU A 199 1.81 14.89 15.79
N LEU A 200 2.93 15.60 15.58
CA LEU A 200 2.97 16.79 14.73
C LEU A 200 2.62 16.45 13.28
N PHE A 201 3.19 15.36 12.75
CA PHE A 201 2.89 14.92 11.39
C PHE A 201 1.42 14.50 11.25
N ALA A 202 0.89 13.75 12.21
CA ALA A 202 -0.54 13.39 12.23
C ALA A 202 -1.44 14.63 12.29
N GLY A 203 -1.10 15.63 13.10
CA GLY A 203 -1.86 16.88 13.18
C GLY A 203 -1.76 17.77 11.94
N LEU A 204 -0.70 17.65 11.13
CA LEU A 204 -0.57 18.35 9.85
C LEU A 204 -1.37 17.68 8.73
N LEU A 205 -1.65 16.38 8.84
CA LEU A 205 -2.38 15.61 7.83
C LEU A 205 -3.90 15.56 8.05
N LEU A 206 -4.38 15.80 9.28
CA LEU A 206 -5.79 15.84 9.66
C LEU A 206 -6.39 17.23 9.49
#